data_AF-A0A3C1XDY0-F1
#
_entry.id   AF-A0A3C1XDY0-F1
#
_cell.length_a   1.000
_cell.length_b   1.000
_cell.length_c   1.000
_cell.angle_alpha   90.00
_cell.angle_beta   90.00
_cell.angle_gamma   90.00
#
_symmetry.space_group_name_H-M   'P 1'
#
loop_
_entity.id
_entity.type
_entity.pdbx_description
1 polymer ?
#
loop_
_entity_poly.entity_id
_entity_poly.type
_entity_poly.pdbx_seq_one_letter_code
_entity_poly.pdbx_strand_id
1 'polypeptide(L)'
;MTAMNYGEIFQRIRKARKVSLKEMEDIVPRRTLTRYEKGETDFPISKLEALLQRLDFSLDDFYHATLDKKIYPRYGKVFKRLREQRGFSLQDFSDIPVTSHQIKLFEASIIMLGFDMIYAMLQEMDISLQDYSFLLNKGAEEPFGALLQEIDCAYYKGDKAVLQKFYLETKECRRFLLLSLSVKVLLEEISCEEIRELEGFFMTVD
;
A
#
# COMPACT_ATOMS: atom_id res chain seq x y z
N MET A 1 12.64 -12.13 15.28
CA MET A 1 11.96 -12.63 14.07
C MET A 1 11.09 -13.79 14.49
N THR A 2 9.78 -13.58 14.57
CA THR A 2 8.82 -14.68 14.80
C THR A 2 8.79 -15.51 13.52
N ALA A 3 8.93 -16.83 13.61
CA ALA A 3 8.88 -17.71 12.44
C ALA A 3 7.51 -17.55 11.74
N MET A 4 7.52 -17.23 10.45
CA MET A 4 6.31 -16.99 9.66
C MET A 4 5.54 -18.29 9.50
N ASN A 5 4.30 -18.36 10.00
CA ASN A 5 3.48 -19.56 9.89
C ASN A 5 2.65 -19.54 8.60
N TYR A 6 3.22 -20.03 7.50
CA TYR A 6 2.54 -20.17 6.20
C TYR A 6 1.22 -20.98 6.33
N GLY A 7 1.20 -21.97 7.22
CA GLY A 7 0.03 -22.80 7.49
C GLY A 7 -1.17 -22.03 8.01
N GLU A 8 -0.97 -21.10 8.94
CA GLU A 8 -2.05 -20.26 9.48
C GLU A 8 -2.66 -19.36 8.40
N ILE A 9 -1.83 -18.84 7.51
CA ILE A 9 -2.26 -17.97 6.41
C ILE A 9 -3.06 -18.77 5.39
N PHE A 10 -2.56 -19.94 5.02
CA PHE A 10 -3.30 -20.88 4.19
C PHE A 10 -4.66 -21.23 4.81
N GLN A 11 -4.69 -21.51 6.12
CA GLN A 11 -5.94 -21.81 6.83
C GLN A 11 -6.93 -20.65 6.73
N ARG A 12 -6.47 -19.40 6.93
CA ARG A 12 -7.32 -18.21 6.82
C ARG A 12 -7.93 -18.09 5.43
N ILE A 13 -7.13 -18.25 4.38
CA ILE A 13 -7.59 -18.22 2.99
C ILE A 13 -8.61 -19.33 2.73
N ARG A 14 -8.29 -20.57 3.11
CA ARG A 14 -9.20 -21.73 2.93
C ARG A 14 -10.53 -21.55 3.67
N LYS A 15 -10.50 -21.08 4.92
CA LYS A 15 -11.72 -20.81 5.71
C LYS A 15 -12.55 -19.69 5.08
N ALA A 16 -11.92 -18.63 4.57
CA ALA A 16 -12.61 -17.56 3.85
C ALA A 16 -13.33 -18.08 2.60
N ARG A 17 -12.75 -19.10 1.94
CA ARG A 17 -13.34 -19.81 0.79
C ARG A 17 -14.39 -20.85 1.14
N LYS A 18 -14.59 -21.13 2.43
CA LYS A 18 -15.47 -22.20 2.93
C LYS A 18 -15.14 -23.59 2.38
N VAL A 19 -13.89 -23.82 1.97
CA VAL A 19 -13.43 -25.13 1.48
C VAL A 19 -12.99 -25.98 2.67
N SER A 20 -13.50 -27.20 2.76
CA SER A 20 -13.15 -28.13 3.83
C SER A 20 -11.83 -28.84 3.56
N LEU A 21 -11.19 -29.37 4.60
CA LEU A 21 -9.98 -30.18 4.45
C LEU A 21 -10.23 -31.48 3.66
N LYS A 22 -11.47 -31.97 3.64
CA LYS A 22 -11.85 -33.20 2.92
C LYS A 22 -11.79 -32.99 1.40
N GLU A 23 -12.12 -31.79 0.94
CA GLU A 23 -12.10 -31.40 -0.48
C GLU A 23 -10.70 -31.22 -1.06
N MET A 24 -9.66 -31.36 -0.22
CA MET A 24 -8.25 -31.20 -0.60
C MET A 24 -7.43 -32.47 -0.39
N GLU A 25 -8.09 -33.56 0.04
CA GLU A 25 -7.45 -34.81 0.44
C GLU A 25 -6.80 -35.54 -0.74
N ASP A 26 -7.23 -35.23 -1.97
CA ASP A 26 -6.65 -35.71 -3.22
C ASP A 26 -5.24 -35.15 -3.49
N ILE A 27 -4.91 -33.96 -2.95
CA ILE A 27 -3.57 -33.35 -3.10
C ILE A 27 -2.69 -33.71 -1.89
N VAL A 28 -3.23 -33.48 -0.68
CA VAL A 28 -2.52 -33.66 0.59
C VAL A 28 -3.42 -34.40 1.57
N PRO A 29 -2.96 -35.50 2.19
CA PRO A 29 -3.74 -36.21 3.20
C PRO A 29 -4.23 -35.27 4.31
N ARG A 30 -5.48 -35.42 4.73
CA ARG A 30 -6.12 -34.52 5.70
C ARG A 30 -5.31 -34.33 6.99
N ARG A 31 -4.65 -35.40 7.48
CA ARG A 31 -3.76 -35.35 8.65
C ARG A 31 -2.58 -34.40 8.43
N THR A 32 -1.92 -34.50 7.27
CA THR A 32 -0.78 -33.65 6.91
C THR A 32 -1.22 -32.20 6.73
N LEU A 33 -2.35 -31.96 6.07
CA LEU A 33 -2.90 -30.62 5.87
C LEU A 33 -3.30 -29.96 7.22
N THR A 34 -3.87 -30.74 8.14
CA THR A 34 -4.21 -30.27 9.50
C THR A 34 -2.96 -29.84 10.28
N ARG A 35 -1.88 -30.63 10.19
CA ARG A 35 -0.60 -30.31 10.84
C ARG A 35 0.07 -29.10 10.18
N TYR A 36 -0.03 -28.99 8.86
CA TYR A 36 0.49 -27.84 8.12
C TYR A 36 -0.17 -26.55 8.57
N GLU A 37 -1.51 -26.52 8.66
CA GLU A 37 -2.25 -25.34 9.14
C GLU A 37 -1.91 -24.91 10.58
N LYS A 38 -1.31 -25.81 11.36
CA LYS A 38 -0.84 -25.54 12.73
C LYS A 38 0.65 -25.16 12.78
N GLY A 39 1.36 -25.16 11.66
CA GLY A 39 2.80 -24.94 11.60
C GLY A 39 3.63 -26.14 12.08
N GLU A 40 3.05 -27.34 12.14
CA GLU A 40 3.69 -28.55 12.70
C GLU A 40 4.37 -29.44 11.64
N THR A 41 4.18 -29.15 10.35
CA THR A 41 4.80 -29.87 9.23
C THR A 41 4.78 -28.98 8.00
N ASP A 42 5.69 -29.22 7.07
CA ASP A 42 5.67 -28.66 5.71
C ASP A 42 5.42 -29.74 4.66
N PHE A 43 5.19 -29.31 3.43
CA PHE A 43 5.16 -30.16 2.24
C PHE A 43 5.74 -29.40 1.03
N PRO A 44 6.10 -30.10 -0.06
CA PRO A 44 6.68 -29.45 -1.24
C PRO A 44 5.81 -28.31 -1.79
N ILE A 45 6.46 -27.25 -2.28
CA ILE A 45 5.78 -26.05 -2.81
C ILE A 45 4.80 -26.37 -3.95
N SER A 46 5.08 -27.40 -4.75
CA SER A 46 4.17 -27.87 -5.81
C SER A 46 2.81 -28.34 -5.26
N LYS A 47 2.78 -28.92 -4.05
CA LYS A 47 1.52 -29.29 -3.39
C LYS A 47 0.80 -28.05 -2.84
N LEU A 48 1.55 -27.07 -2.34
CA LEU A 48 0.97 -25.79 -1.92
C LEU A 48 0.32 -25.08 -3.10
N GLU A 49 1.03 -24.99 -4.22
CA GLU A 49 0.52 -24.37 -5.45
C GLU A 49 -0.76 -25.05 -5.94
N ALA A 50 -0.80 -26.38 -5.98
CA ALA A 50 -2.02 -27.13 -6.34
C ALA A 50 -3.19 -26.86 -5.37
N LEU A 51 -2.92 -26.73 -4.07
CA LEU A 51 -3.94 -26.38 -3.08
C LEU A 51 -4.44 -24.95 -3.27
N LEU A 52 -3.56 -24.00 -3.56
CA LEU A 52 -3.89 -22.60 -3.81
C LEU A 52 -4.69 -22.43 -5.10
N GLN A 53 -4.33 -23.15 -6.17
CA GLN A 53 -5.12 -23.21 -7.40
C GLN A 53 -6.56 -23.68 -7.14
N ARG A 54 -6.76 -24.65 -6.23
CA ARG A 54 -8.12 -25.07 -5.81
C ARG A 54 -8.92 -23.98 -5.10
N LEU A 55 -8.22 -23.04 -4.46
CA LEU A 55 -8.80 -21.91 -3.77
C LEU A 55 -8.95 -20.69 -4.68
N ASP A 56 -8.66 -20.84 -5.99
CA ASP A 56 -8.58 -19.74 -6.96
C ASP A 56 -7.66 -18.63 -6.43
N PHE A 57 -6.47 -19.04 -5.98
CA PHE A 57 -5.49 -18.19 -5.33
C PHE A 57 -4.11 -18.47 -5.92
N SER A 58 -3.37 -17.42 -6.29
CA SER A 58 -2.04 -17.59 -6.86
C SER A 58 -0.98 -17.77 -5.76
N LEU A 59 0.15 -18.38 -6.13
CA LEU A 59 1.29 -18.51 -5.23
C LEU A 59 1.89 -17.14 -4.88
N ASP A 60 1.89 -16.20 -5.83
CA ASP A 60 2.36 -14.82 -5.61
C ASP A 60 1.45 -14.06 -4.62
N ASP A 61 0.13 -14.15 -4.79
CA ASP A 61 -0.83 -13.58 -3.83
C ASP A 61 -0.66 -14.19 -2.44
N PHE A 62 -0.30 -15.48 -2.37
CA PHE A 62 -0.02 -16.17 -1.11
C PHE A 62 1.23 -15.63 -0.45
N TYR A 63 2.32 -15.45 -1.19
CA TYR A 63 3.51 -14.81 -0.66
C TYR A 63 3.25 -13.38 -0.23
N HIS A 64 2.46 -12.60 -0.97
CA HIS A 64 2.04 -11.27 -0.55
C HIS A 64 1.23 -11.27 0.73
N ALA A 65 0.32 -12.23 0.92
CA ALA A 65 -0.43 -12.39 2.16
C ALA A 65 0.46 -12.82 3.33
N THR A 66 1.61 -13.46 3.04
CA THR A 66 2.58 -13.88 4.06
C THR A 66 3.49 -12.76 4.49
N LEU A 67 4.01 -11.97 3.55
CA LEU A 67 4.77 -10.78 3.86
C LEU A 67 3.86 -9.84 4.63
N ASP A 68 4.21 -9.53 5.87
CA ASP A 68 3.51 -8.60 6.79
C ASP A 68 3.53 -7.14 6.28
N LYS A 69 3.55 -6.94 4.96
CA LYS A 69 3.12 -5.71 4.30
C LYS A 69 1.69 -5.50 4.76
N LYS A 70 1.50 -4.54 5.67
CA LYS A 70 0.18 -4.03 6.07
C LYS A 70 -0.73 -3.97 4.85
N ILE A 71 -1.64 -4.94 4.74
CA ILE A 71 -2.75 -4.85 3.79
C ILE A 71 -3.57 -3.70 4.35
N TYR A 72 -3.38 -2.51 3.78
CA TYR A 72 -4.10 -1.33 4.20
C TYR A 72 -5.56 -1.54 3.81
N PRO A 73 -6.48 -1.89 4.75
CA PRO A 73 -7.83 -2.37 4.39
C PRO A 73 -8.69 -1.31 3.72
N ARG A 74 -8.14 -0.10 3.62
CA ARG A 74 -8.78 1.05 3.05
C ARG A 74 -8.69 1.08 1.54
N TYR A 75 -7.64 0.51 0.94
CA TYR A 75 -7.46 0.47 -0.51
C TYR A 75 -8.64 -0.27 -1.16
N GLY A 76 -8.83 -1.55 -0.83
CA GLY A 76 -9.95 -2.33 -1.31
C GLY A 76 -11.32 -1.71 -1.06
N LYS A 77 -11.54 -1.16 0.15
CA LYS A 77 -12.84 -0.56 0.50
C LYS A 77 -13.16 0.73 -0.27
N VAL A 78 -12.16 1.61 -0.45
CA VAL A 78 -12.32 2.84 -1.23
C VAL A 78 -12.51 2.48 -2.70
N PHE A 79 -11.71 1.56 -3.22
CA PHE A 79 -11.85 1.07 -4.59
C PHE A 79 -13.25 0.51 -4.85
N LYS A 80 -13.74 -0.38 -3.98
CA LYS A 80 -15.11 -0.94 -4.08
C LYS A 80 -16.16 0.15 -4.18
N ARG A 81 -16.08 1.14 -3.30
CA ARG A 81 -17.04 2.25 -3.27
C ARG A 81 -17.02 3.03 -4.58
N LEU A 82 -15.82 3.34 -5.08
CA LEU A 82 -15.64 4.05 -6.35
C LEU A 82 -16.22 3.25 -7.52
N ARG A 83 -15.90 1.95 -7.58
CA ARG A 83 -16.41 1.04 -8.62
C ARG A 83 -17.94 1.00 -8.62
N GLU A 84 -18.55 0.78 -7.46
CA GLU A 84 -20.00 0.74 -7.32
C GLU A 84 -20.66 2.10 -7.65
N GLN A 85 -20.03 3.22 -7.27
CA GLN A 85 -20.51 4.56 -7.58
C GLN A 85 -20.46 4.88 -9.08
N ARG A 86 -19.44 4.40 -9.79
CA ARG A 86 -19.31 4.54 -11.25
C ARG A 86 -20.13 3.52 -12.04
N GLY A 87 -20.80 2.58 -11.35
CA GLY A 87 -21.65 1.57 -11.97
C GLY A 87 -20.89 0.39 -12.58
N PHE A 88 -19.60 0.23 -12.28
CA PHE A 88 -18.76 -0.82 -12.84
C PHE A 88 -19.03 -2.17 -12.15
N SER A 89 -19.24 -3.20 -12.96
CA SER A 89 -19.28 -4.60 -12.55
C SER A 89 -17.84 -5.14 -12.37
N LEU A 90 -17.73 -6.36 -11.85
CA LEU A 90 -16.42 -7.05 -11.76
C LEU A 90 -15.94 -7.61 -13.10
N GLN A 91 -16.84 -7.71 -14.08
CA GLN A 91 -16.54 -8.23 -15.42
C GLN A 91 -16.02 -7.11 -16.34
N ASP A 92 -16.28 -5.85 -15.99
CA ASP A 92 -15.92 -4.69 -16.80
C ASP A 92 -14.39 -4.46 -16.87
N PHE A 93 -13.62 -5.17 -16.04
CA PHE A 93 -12.14 -5.15 -16.06
C PHE A 93 -11.53 -6.33 -16.81
N SER A 94 -12.26 -6.97 -17.73
CA SER A 94 -11.82 -8.18 -18.43
C SER A 94 -10.54 -8.02 -19.25
N ASP A 95 -10.22 -6.80 -19.67
CA ASP A 95 -9.03 -6.49 -20.47
C ASP A 95 -7.78 -6.24 -19.60
N ILE A 96 -7.95 -6.17 -18.28
CA ILE A 96 -6.87 -6.04 -17.31
C ILE A 96 -6.49 -7.45 -16.83
N PRO A 97 -5.21 -7.75 -16.58
CA PRO A 97 -4.77 -9.07 -16.08
C PRO A 97 -5.15 -9.29 -14.60
N VAL A 98 -6.44 -9.18 -14.30
CA VAL A 98 -7.02 -9.36 -12.97
C VAL A 98 -8.34 -10.12 -13.10
N THR A 99 -8.52 -11.13 -12.27
CA THR A 99 -9.78 -11.88 -12.26
C THR A 99 -10.84 -11.17 -11.41
N SER A 100 -12.13 -11.32 -11.75
CA SER A 100 -13.24 -10.83 -10.90
C SER A 100 -13.15 -11.34 -9.46
N HIS A 101 -12.49 -12.48 -9.28
CA HIS A 101 -12.24 -13.09 -8.00
C HIS A 101 -11.17 -12.36 -7.18
N GLN A 102 -10.02 -12.04 -7.81
CA GLN A 102 -8.98 -11.21 -7.23
C GLN A 102 -9.52 -9.82 -6.84
N ILE A 103 -10.37 -9.22 -7.69
CA ILE A 103 -11.04 -7.95 -7.35
C ILE A 103 -11.89 -8.10 -6.08
N LYS A 104 -12.72 -9.15 -5.96
CA LYS A 104 -13.51 -9.38 -4.73
C LYS A 104 -12.63 -9.50 -3.48
N LEU A 105 -11.50 -10.20 -3.58
CA LEU A 105 -10.57 -10.35 -2.46
C LEU A 105 -9.90 -9.04 -2.08
N PHE A 106 -9.50 -8.26 -3.09
CA PHE A 106 -8.92 -6.94 -2.89
C PHE A 106 -9.91 -6.03 -2.19
N GLU A 107 -11.15 -5.96 -2.68
CA GLU A 107 -12.23 -5.17 -2.09
C GLU A 107 -12.56 -5.60 -0.65
N ALA A 108 -12.48 -6.90 -0.37
CA ALA A 108 -12.61 -7.46 0.97
C ALA A 108 -11.38 -7.23 1.86
N SER A 109 -10.33 -6.58 1.35
CA SER A 109 -9.06 -6.33 2.05
C SER A 109 -8.31 -7.60 2.47
N ILE A 110 -8.48 -8.67 1.69
CA ILE A 110 -7.83 -9.96 1.92
C ILE A 110 -6.49 -10.03 1.22
N ILE A 111 -6.40 -9.43 0.02
CA ILE A 111 -5.17 -9.32 -0.76
C ILE A 111 -4.92 -7.86 -1.13
N MET A 112 -3.68 -7.56 -1.51
CA MET A 112 -3.32 -6.34 -2.21
C MET A 112 -3.05 -6.70 -3.67
N LEU A 113 -3.64 -5.97 -4.61
CA LEU A 113 -3.32 -6.12 -6.02
C LEU A 113 -2.05 -5.34 -6.37
N GLY A 114 -1.41 -5.73 -7.46
CA GLY A 114 -0.32 -4.95 -8.06
C GLY A 114 -0.77 -3.52 -8.33
N PHE A 115 0.16 -2.57 -8.15
CA PHE A 115 -0.13 -1.16 -8.33
C PHE A 115 -0.53 -0.84 -9.77
N ASP A 116 0.11 -1.50 -10.74
CA ASP A 116 -0.21 -1.49 -12.16
C ASP A 116 -1.66 -1.90 -12.44
N MET A 117 -2.13 -2.99 -11.83
CA MET A 117 -3.52 -3.43 -11.96
C MET A 117 -4.50 -2.43 -11.34
N ILE A 118 -4.20 -1.92 -10.14
CA ILE A 118 -5.05 -0.92 -9.48
C ILE A 118 -5.11 0.35 -10.33
N TYR A 119 -3.98 0.81 -10.84
CA TYR A 119 -3.89 1.99 -11.68
C TYR A 119 -4.70 1.83 -12.97
N ALA A 120 -4.54 0.71 -13.68
CA ALA A 120 -5.32 0.41 -14.89
C ALA A 120 -6.82 0.39 -14.61
N MET A 121 -7.27 -0.26 -13.53
CA MET A 121 -8.69 -0.29 -13.17
C MET A 121 -9.24 1.09 -12.80
N LEU A 122 -8.43 1.94 -12.15
CA LEU A 122 -8.83 3.32 -11.86
C LEU A 122 -8.99 4.15 -13.14
N GLN A 123 -8.11 3.94 -14.13
CA GLN A 123 -8.22 4.60 -15.44
C GLN A 123 -9.49 4.18 -16.18
N GLU A 124 -9.83 2.88 -16.21
CA GLU A 124 -11.08 2.40 -16.80
C GLU A 124 -12.32 3.06 -16.17
N MET A 125 -12.26 3.40 -14.88
CA MET A 125 -13.37 4.07 -14.18
C MET A 125 -13.37 5.60 -14.31
N ASP A 126 -12.46 6.19 -15.09
CA ASP A 126 -12.18 7.64 -15.14
C ASP A 126 -11.91 8.24 -13.76
N ILE A 127 -11.01 7.60 -13.01
CA ILE A 127 -10.57 8.03 -11.68
C ILE A 127 -9.06 8.24 -11.69
N SER A 128 -8.63 9.45 -11.34
CA SER A 128 -7.20 9.72 -11.21
C SER A 128 -6.61 9.04 -9.98
N LEU A 129 -5.32 8.71 -10.04
CA LEU A 129 -4.59 8.23 -8.87
C LEU A 129 -4.62 9.25 -7.71
N GLN A 130 -4.65 10.54 -8.04
CA GLN A 130 -4.72 11.62 -7.06
C GLN A 130 -6.05 11.60 -6.30
N ASP A 131 -7.18 11.46 -6.98
CA ASP A 131 -8.50 11.34 -6.34
C ASP A 131 -8.58 10.11 -5.45
N TYR A 132 -8.05 8.98 -5.94
CA TYR A 132 -8.00 7.76 -5.17
C TYR A 132 -7.14 7.92 -3.90
N SER A 133 -5.95 8.51 -4.03
CA SER A 133 -5.06 8.83 -2.90
C SER A 133 -5.72 9.79 -1.89
N PHE A 134 -6.39 10.83 -2.37
CA PHE A 134 -7.13 11.78 -1.53
C PHE A 134 -8.21 11.08 -0.71
N LEU A 135 -9.01 10.20 -1.35
CA LEU A 135 -10.03 9.40 -0.67
C LEU A 135 -9.42 8.39 0.31
N LEU A 136 -8.25 7.83 0.00
CA LEU A 136 -7.47 6.99 0.91
C LEU A 136 -6.93 7.76 2.12
N ASN A 137 -6.79 9.08 2.04
CA ASN A 137 -6.32 9.94 3.11
C ASN A 137 -7.45 10.65 3.90
N LYS A 138 -8.73 10.34 3.62
CA LYS A 138 -9.94 10.99 4.19
C LYS A 138 -10.08 12.45 3.75
N GLY A 139 -9.49 12.78 2.61
CA GLY A 139 -9.33 14.17 2.22
C GLY A 139 -8.41 14.96 3.14
N ALA A 140 -7.57 14.29 3.95
CA ALA A 140 -6.40 14.96 4.47
C ALA A 140 -5.53 15.35 3.28
N GLU A 141 -5.19 16.63 3.20
CA GLU A 141 -4.22 17.13 2.23
C GLU A 141 -2.94 16.31 2.31
N GLU A 142 -2.22 16.21 1.20
CA GLU A 142 -0.82 15.80 1.29
C GLU A 142 -0.16 16.68 2.37
N PRO A 143 0.47 16.08 3.41
CA PRO A 143 1.04 16.83 4.53
C PRO A 143 2.00 17.94 4.09
N PHE A 144 2.54 17.82 2.88
CA PHE A 144 3.43 18.79 2.26
C PHE A 144 2.72 20.04 1.74
N GLY A 145 1.54 19.88 1.14
CA GLY A 145 0.78 21.00 0.56
C GLY A 145 0.25 21.95 1.64
N ALA A 146 -0.36 21.38 2.67
CA ALA A 146 -0.82 22.13 3.84
C ALA A 146 0.32 22.91 4.49
N LEU A 147 1.48 22.25 4.65
CA LEU A 147 2.63 22.82 5.32
C LEU A 147 3.31 23.92 4.48
N LEU A 148 3.35 23.78 3.16
CA LEU A 148 3.77 24.86 2.26
C LEU A 148 2.86 26.08 2.37
N GLN A 149 1.54 25.86 2.40
CA GLN A 149 0.57 26.95 2.54
C GLN A 149 0.72 27.69 3.88
N GLU A 150 0.99 26.96 4.97
CA GLU A 150 1.26 27.57 6.28
C GLU A 150 2.56 28.40 6.28
N ILE A 151 3.62 27.91 5.65
CA ILE A 151 4.88 28.64 5.46
C ILE A 151 4.66 29.91 4.63
N ASP A 152 3.96 29.81 3.50
CA ASP A 152 3.64 30.96 2.64
C ASP A 152 2.84 32.01 3.42
N CYS A 153 1.81 31.59 4.16
CA CYS A 153 1.01 32.49 4.99
C CYS A 153 1.86 33.19 6.06
N ALA A 154 2.78 32.48 6.71
CA ALA A 154 3.67 33.05 7.73
C ALA A 154 4.66 34.04 7.11
N TYR A 155 5.23 33.72 5.95
CA TYR A 155 6.14 34.59 5.21
C TYR A 155 5.45 35.91 4.81
N TYR A 156 4.30 35.85 4.15
CA TYR A 156 3.58 37.06 3.72
C TYR A 156 3.06 37.91 4.89
N LYS A 157 2.85 37.31 6.07
CA LYS A 157 2.50 38.03 7.30
C LYS A 157 3.72 38.54 8.08
N GLY A 158 4.93 38.16 7.69
CA GLY A 158 6.16 38.46 8.41
C GLY A 158 6.29 37.76 9.76
N ASP A 159 5.57 36.65 9.98
CA ASP A 159 5.56 35.91 11.24
C ASP A 159 6.78 34.98 11.35
N LYS A 160 7.92 35.56 11.72
CA LYS A 160 9.18 34.83 11.89
C LYS A 160 9.10 33.76 12.98
N ALA A 161 8.25 33.93 14.00
CA ALA A 161 8.14 32.96 15.09
C ALA A 161 7.52 31.64 14.60
N VAL A 162 6.50 31.72 13.74
CA VAL A 162 5.89 30.55 13.10
C VAL A 162 6.88 29.87 12.17
N LEU A 163 7.62 30.63 11.35
CA LEU A 163 8.68 30.07 10.48
C LEU A 163 9.76 29.35 11.31
N GLN A 164 10.21 29.93 12.42
CA GLN A 164 11.24 29.32 13.26
C GLN A 164 10.74 28.05 13.96
N LYS A 165 9.47 28.03 14.37
CA LYS A 165 8.82 26.83 14.89
C LYS A 165 8.81 25.71 13.82
N PHE A 166 8.43 26.01 12.58
CA PHE A 166 8.46 25.03 11.48
C PHE A 166 9.85 24.48 11.25
N TYR A 167 10.87 25.33 11.22
CA TYR A 167 12.25 24.87 11.07
C TYR A 167 12.65 23.89 12.18
N LEU A 168 12.36 24.22 13.44
CA LEU A 168 12.69 23.36 14.58
C LEU A 168 11.98 22.00 14.54
N GLU A 169 10.74 21.96 14.06
CA GLU A 169 9.95 20.73 13.93
C GLU A 169 10.41 19.84 12.76
N THR A 170 11.00 20.45 11.71
CA THR A 170 11.33 19.75 10.45
C THR A 170 12.81 19.43 10.27
N LYS A 171 13.73 20.13 10.95
CA LYS A 171 15.19 20.03 10.75
C LYS A 171 15.78 18.63 10.90
N GLU A 172 15.21 17.79 11.79
CA GLU A 172 15.74 16.43 12.05
C GLU A 172 15.17 15.39 11.07
N CYS A 173 14.13 15.74 10.29
CA CYS A 173 13.48 14.82 9.39
C CYS A 173 14.09 14.94 7.99
N ARG A 174 14.88 13.93 7.59
CA ARG A 174 15.54 13.89 6.26
C ARG A 174 14.57 14.11 5.09
N ARG A 175 13.31 13.65 5.22
CA ARG A 175 12.26 13.87 4.20
C ARG A 175 11.91 15.34 4.00
N PHE A 176 12.05 16.16 5.04
CA PHE A 176 11.74 17.59 5.02
C PHE A 176 12.99 18.47 4.91
N LEU A 177 14.17 17.90 4.65
CA LEU A 177 15.44 18.64 4.61
C LEU A 177 15.42 19.85 3.68
N LEU A 178 14.97 19.69 2.43
CA LEU A 178 14.91 20.81 1.48
C LEU A 178 13.91 21.88 1.92
N LEU A 179 12.83 21.47 2.58
CA LEU A 179 11.80 22.37 3.09
C LEU A 179 12.29 23.14 4.33
N SER A 180 13.00 22.48 5.25
CA SER A 180 13.60 23.13 6.41
C SER A 180 14.68 24.12 5.99
N LEU A 181 15.49 23.79 4.98
CA LEU A 181 16.45 24.73 4.38
C LEU A 181 15.74 25.91 3.69
N SER A 182 14.64 25.67 2.98
CA SER A 182 13.84 26.75 2.39
C SER A 182 13.31 27.71 3.45
N VAL A 183 12.85 27.21 4.60
CA VAL A 183 12.45 28.04 5.75
C VAL A 183 13.63 28.83 6.32
N LYS A 184 14.84 28.25 6.42
CA LYS A 184 16.05 28.99 6.82
C LYS A 184 16.39 30.13 5.86
N VAL A 185 16.20 29.93 4.55
CA VAL A 185 16.36 31.01 3.57
C VAL A 185 15.38 32.14 3.84
N LEU A 186 14.10 31.83 4.08
CA LEU A 186 13.07 32.83 4.42
C LEU A 186 13.35 33.57 5.74
N LEU A 187 14.04 32.91 6.68
CA LEU A 187 14.50 33.50 7.94
C LEU A 187 15.81 34.30 7.80
N GLU A 188 16.48 34.22 6.64
CA GLU A 188 17.82 34.78 6.38
C GLU A 188 18.92 34.14 7.25
N GLU A 189 18.74 32.87 7.65
CA GLU A 189 19.63 32.12 8.57
C GLU A 189 20.42 30.99 7.87
N ILE A 190 20.38 30.91 6.54
CA ILE A 190 21.08 29.86 5.79
C ILE A 190 22.60 30.06 5.80
N SER A 191 23.37 28.98 5.96
CA SER A 191 24.83 29.01 5.97
C SER A 191 25.43 28.78 4.59
N CYS A 192 26.68 29.22 4.39
CA CYS A 192 27.42 28.97 3.14
C CYS A 192 27.72 27.47 2.90
N GLU A 193 27.63 26.63 3.93
CA GLU A 193 27.77 25.17 3.80
C GLU A 193 26.47 24.57 3.27
N GLU A 194 25.32 24.99 3.81
CA GLU A 194 24.00 24.56 3.37
C GLU A 194 23.71 25.02 1.93
N ILE A 195 24.16 26.22 1.55
CA ILE A 195 24.09 26.70 0.15
C ILE A 195 24.86 25.75 -0.78
N ARG A 196 26.09 25.37 -0.41
CA ARG A 196 26.90 24.43 -1.21
C ARG A 196 26.27 23.04 -1.28
N GLU A 197 25.61 22.61 -0.22
CA GLU A 197 24.88 21.33 -0.18
C GLU A 197 23.67 21.35 -1.13
N LEU A 198 22.93 22.47 -1.16
CA LEU A 198 21.84 22.70 -2.12
C LEU A 198 22.35 22.78 -3.56
N GLU A 199 23.44 23.52 -3.81
CA GLU A 199 24.08 23.59 -5.12
C GLU A 199 24.50 22.20 -5.61
N GLY A 200 25.10 21.38 -4.74
CA GLY A 200 25.41 19.98 -5.01
C GLY A 200 24.16 19.20 -5.41
N PHE A 201 23.09 19.28 -4.61
CA PHE A 201 21.82 18.60 -4.91
C PHE A 201 21.23 18.97 -6.28
N PHE A 202 21.19 20.26 -6.63
CA PHE A 202 20.65 20.72 -7.91
C PHE A 202 21.57 20.42 -9.10
N MET A 203 22.88 20.33 -8.89
CA MET A 203 23.86 20.05 -9.94
C MET A 203 24.13 18.55 -10.15
N THR A 204 23.69 17.67 -9.25
CA THR A 204 23.82 16.20 -9.38
C THR A 204 22.64 15.52 -10.11
N VAL A 205 21.87 16.25 -10.90
CA VAL A 205 20.81 15.65 -11.73
C VAL A 205 21.45 15.06 -13.00
N ASP A 206 21.97 13.83 -12.87
CA ASP A 206 22.16 12.87 -13.96
C ASP A 206 21.07 11.78 -13.88
#